data_AF-A0A6A6DAL1-F1
#
_entry.id   AF-A0A6A6DAL1-F1
#
_cell.length_a   1.000
_cell.length_b   1.000
_cell.length_c   1.000
_cell.angle_alpha   90.00
_cell.angle_beta   90.00
_cell.angle_gamma   90.00
#
_symmetry.space_group_name_H-M   'P 1'
#
loop_
_entity.id
_entity.type
_entity.pdbx_description
1 polymer ?
#
loop_
_entity_poly.entity_id
_entity_poly.type
_entity_poly.pdbx_seq_one_letter_code
_entity_poly.pdbx_strand_id
1 'polypeptide(L)'
;MQSCEGRGEAGVTAKLLLLNLPTELHNLVFNDLDIEDVLNLSLTNRYFWSIGRKHIQTYFMSFLGPWAGENIVCVGQYIEAGDYPPDMLTKDEEHELSQHQDENGRLMRLFDFTREYYEEIKGNVSVPTTLLGQLLDSG
;
A
#
# COMPACT_ATOMS: atom_id res chain seq x y z
N MET A 1 56.47 -18.28 18.13
CA MET A 1 55.60 -17.58 17.18
C MET A 1 54.23 -18.23 17.27
N GLN A 2 53.35 -17.69 18.11
CA GLN A 2 52.04 -18.27 18.38
C GLN A 2 50.99 -17.44 17.62
N SER A 3 50.28 -18.12 16.73
CA SER A 3 49.24 -17.57 15.85
C SER A 3 48.04 -17.14 16.69
N CYS A 4 47.65 -15.87 16.61
CA CYS A 4 46.40 -15.38 17.17
C CYS A 4 45.29 -15.54 16.12
N GLU A 5 44.51 -16.60 16.23
CA GLU A 5 43.30 -16.78 15.45
C GLU A 5 42.12 -16.21 16.24
N GLY A 6 41.82 -14.93 16.00
CA GLY A 6 40.65 -14.25 16.56
C GLY A 6 39.59 -14.05 15.49
N ARG A 7 38.74 -15.05 15.26
CA ARG A 7 37.59 -14.92 14.36
C ARG A 7 36.41 -15.69 14.94
N GLY A 8 35.42 -14.98 15.50
CA GLY A 8 34.10 -15.61 15.74
C GLY A 8 33.12 -15.05 16.77
N GLU A 9 33.43 -14.06 17.62
CA GLU A 9 32.54 -13.80 18.79
C GLU A 9 31.53 -12.64 18.66
N ALA A 10 31.68 -11.74 17.69
CA ALA A 10 30.82 -10.54 17.62
C ALA A 10 29.39 -10.80 17.09
N GLY A 11 29.15 -11.92 16.40
CA GLY A 11 27.87 -12.20 15.74
C GLY A 11 26.78 -12.80 16.65
N VAL A 12 27.16 -13.41 17.76
CA VAL A 12 26.24 -14.15 18.65
C VAL A 12 25.68 -13.25 19.76
N THR A 13 26.45 -12.26 20.22
CA THR A 13 26.07 -11.33 21.29
C THR A 13 25.06 -10.28 20.85
N ALA A 14 25.12 -9.77 19.61
CA ALA A 14 24.18 -8.76 19.11
C ALA A 14 22.74 -9.29 18.94
N LYS A 15 22.58 -10.55 18.49
CA LYS A 15 21.26 -11.21 18.36
C LYS A 15 20.56 -11.38 19.71
N LEU A 16 21.33 -11.68 20.76
CA LEU A 16 20.80 -11.80 22.12
C LEU A 16 20.41 -10.44 22.71
N LEU A 17 21.11 -9.35 22.37
CA LEU A 17 20.77 -8.02 22.91
C LEU A 17 19.47 -7.46 22.34
N LEU A 18 19.24 -7.58 21.03
CA LEU A 18 18.06 -6.98 20.40
C LEU A 18 16.76 -7.65 20.85
N LEU A 19 16.70 -8.98 20.87
CA LEU A 19 15.48 -9.72 21.27
C LEU A 19 15.17 -9.61 22.76
N ASN A 20 16.16 -9.27 23.59
CA ASN A 20 15.98 -9.08 25.03
C ASN A 20 15.49 -7.68 25.41
N LEU A 21 15.37 -6.75 24.45
CA LEU A 21 14.78 -5.45 24.72
C LEU A 21 13.27 -5.60 25.01
N PRO A 22 12.70 -4.76 25.89
CA PRO A 22 11.26 -4.66 26.04
C PRO A 22 10.56 -4.29 24.73
N THR A 23 9.33 -4.78 24.56
CA THR A 23 8.52 -4.56 23.35
C THR A 23 8.26 -3.07 23.07
N GLU A 24 8.26 -2.22 24.09
CA GLU A 24 8.15 -0.76 23.97
C GLU A 24 9.31 -0.17 23.17
N LEU A 25 10.53 -0.66 23.39
CA LEU A 25 11.71 -0.21 22.64
C LEU A 25 11.68 -0.71 21.21
N HIS A 26 11.18 -1.92 20.97
CA HIS A 26 10.95 -2.39 19.61
C HIS A 26 9.93 -1.53 18.89
N ASN A 27 8.80 -1.17 19.53
CA ASN A 27 7.84 -0.26 18.91
C ASN A 27 8.44 1.11 18.57
N LEU A 28 9.34 1.63 19.42
CA LEU A 28 10.04 2.87 19.13
C LEU A 28 10.92 2.73 17.87
N VAL A 29 11.68 1.64 17.75
CA VAL A 29 12.46 1.36 16.53
C VAL A 29 11.53 1.30 15.31
N PHE A 30 10.42 0.57 15.39
CA PHE A 30 9.48 0.45 14.27
C PHE A 30 8.82 1.78 13.86
N ASN A 31 8.60 2.70 14.80
CA ASN A 31 8.06 4.03 14.49
C ASN A 31 9.01 4.90 13.66
N ASP A 32 10.32 4.64 13.74
CA ASP A 32 11.36 5.41 13.05
C ASP A 32 11.72 4.80 11.67
N LEU A 33 11.12 3.68 11.29
CA LEU A 33 11.36 2.98 10.02
C LEU A 33 10.34 3.38 8.95
N ASP A 34 10.74 3.33 7.68
CA ASP A 34 9.80 3.39 6.58
C ASP A 34 9.05 2.05 6.41
N ILE A 35 8.00 2.05 5.56
CA ILE A 35 7.17 0.85 5.42
C ILE A 35 7.93 -0.34 4.83
N GLU A 36 8.93 -0.10 3.98
CA GLU A 36 9.73 -1.16 3.37
C GLU A 36 10.64 -1.83 4.41
N ASP A 37 11.29 -1.03 5.25
CA ASP A 37 12.11 -1.50 6.36
C ASP A 37 11.28 -2.19 7.44
N VAL A 38 10.08 -1.68 7.74
CA VAL A 38 9.12 -2.34 8.63
C VAL A 38 8.78 -3.75 8.11
N LEU A 39 8.49 -3.89 6.81
CA LEU A 39 8.20 -5.18 6.18
C LEU A 39 9.42 -6.11 6.25
N ASN A 40 10.59 -5.62 5.81
CA ASN A 40 11.84 -6.37 5.82
C ASN A 40 12.16 -6.91 7.22
N LEU A 41 12.15 -6.05 8.24
CA LEU A 41 12.43 -6.44 9.63
C LEU A 41 11.38 -7.43 10.16
N SER A 42 10.09 -7.20 9.88
CA SER A 42 9.00 -8.07 10.30
C SER A 42 9.15 -9.49 9.76
N LEU A 43 9.55 -9.62 8.50
CA LEU A 43 9.67 -10.91 7.81
C LEU A 43 10.87 -11.74 8.29
N THR A 44 11.83 -11.14 9.01
CA THR A 44 12.98 -11.89 9.56
C THR A 44 12.62 -12.88 10.67
N ASN A 45 11.57 -12.61 11.47
CA ASN A 45 11.22 -13.41 12.65
C ASN A 45 9.75 -13.23 13.06
N ARG A 46 9.09 -14.31 13.50
CA ARG A 46 7.73 -14.31 14.07
C ARG A 46 7.52 -13.32 15.23
N TYR A 47 8.54 -13.06 16.05
CA TYR A 47 8.45 -12.04 17.10
C TYR A 47 8.26 -10.65 16.50
N PHE A 48 9.14 -10.24 15.58
CA PHE A 48 9.05 -8.94 14.93
C PHE A 48 7.82 -8.81 14.04
N TRP A 49 7.39 -9.89 13.39
CA TRP A 49 6.11 -9.93 12.70
C TRP A 49 4.93 -9.56 13.60
N SER A 50 4.91 -10.03 14.85
CA SER A 50 3.81 -9.71 15.79
C SER A 50 3.75 -8.22 16.16
N ILE A 51 4.89 -7.54 16.12
CA ILE A 51 5.02 -6.10 16.39
C ILE A 51 4.72 -5.31 15.11
N GLY A 52 5.48 -5.58 14.04
CA GLY A 52 5.41 -4.87 12.78
C GLY A 52 4.06 -4.98 12.09
N ARG A 53 3.31 -6.08 12.26
CA ARG A 53 1.94 -6.18 11.74
C ARG A 53 1.05 -5.00 12.17
N LYS A 54 1.19 -4.51 13.41
CA LYS A 54 0.41 -3.36 13.90
C LYS A 54 0.80 -2.07 13.19
N HIS A 55 2.10 -1.87 12.96
CA HIS A 55 2.64 -0.73 12.22
C HIS A 55 2.20 -0.76 10.76
N ILE A 56 2.30 -1.93 10.11
CA ILE A 56 1.80 -2.17 8.75
C ILE A 56 0.30 -1.86 8.64
N GLN A 57 -0.50 -2.38 9.57
CA GLN A 57 -1.94 -2.11 9.61
C GLN A 57 -2.23 -0.61 9.78
N THR A 58 -1.54 0.06 10.71
CA THR A 58 -1.72 1.48 10.98
C THR A 58 -1.35 2.33 9.75
N TYR A 59 -0.25 1.96 9.09
CA TYR A 59 0.19 2.57 7.84
C TYR A 59 -0.91 2.47 6.78
N PHE A 60 -1.35 1.26 6.41
CA PHE A 60 -2.39 1.09 5.40
C PHE A 60 -3.73 1.72 5.80
N MET A 61 -4.10 1.67 7.09
CA MET A 61 -5.31 2.33 7.59
C MET A 61 -5.26 3.86 7.48
N SER A 62 -4.08 4.49 7.54
CA SER A 62 -3.99 5.94 7.30
C SER A 62 -4.33 6.34 5.86
N PHE A 63 -4.19 5.42 4.89
CA PHE A 63 -4.52 5.66 3.48
C PHE A 63 -5.92 5.19 3.12
N LEU A 64 -6.34 4.05 3.65
CA LEU A 64 -7.65 3.46 3.36
C LEU A 64 -8.76 4.01 4.27
N GLY A 65 -8.40 4.50 5.47
CA GLY A 65 -9.32 5.05 6.46
C GLY A 65 -10.17 6.21 5.94
N PRO A 66 -9.61 7.18 5.19
CA PRO A 66 -10.40 8.25 4.57
C PRO A 66 -11.50 7.77 3.62
N TRP A 67 -11.39 6.57 3.07
CA TRP A 67 -12.39 5.98 2.18
C TRP A 67 -13.48 5.20 2.95
N ALA A 68 -13.36 5.08 4.28
CA ALA A 68 -14.32 4.33 5.08
C ALA A 68 -15.67 5.05 5.14
N GLY A 69 -16.71 4.42 4.60
CA GLY A 69 -18.06 4.99 4.53
C GLY A 69 -18.33 5.83 3.27
N GLU A 70 -17.31 5.99 2.41
CA GLU A 70 -17.47 6.62 1.10
C GLU A 70 -18.03 5.62 0.08
N ASN A 71 -18.76 6.14 -0.91
CA ASN A 71 -19.28 5.34 -2.02
C ASN A 71 -18.16 5.08 -3.04
N ILE A 72 -17.53 3.91 -2.96
CA ILE A 72 -16.45 3.48 -3.86
C ILE A 72 -17.03 2.62 -4.98
N VAL A 73 -16.75 2.98 -6.23
CA VAL A 73 -17.12 2.19 -7.41
C VAL A 73 -15.86 1.82 -8.21
N CYS A 74 -15.74 0.54 -8.55
CA CYS A 74 -14.66 0.05 -9.39
C CYS A 74 -15.12 0.08 -10.85
N VAL A 75 -14.56 1.00 -11.64
CA VAL A 75 -14.86 1.12 -13.07
C VAL A 75 -13.71 0.50 -13.86
N GLY A 76 -14.04 -0.39 -14.79
CA GLY A 76 -13.07 -1.00 -15.69
C GLY A 76 -13.37 -0.69 -17.15
N GLN A 77 -12.40 -0.97 -18.02
CA GLN A 77 -12.55 -0.79 -19.47
C GLN A 77 -13.74 -1.54 -20.08
N TYR A 78 -14.27 -2.57 -19.41
CA TYR A 78 -15.38 -3.40 -19.88
C TYR A 78 -16.76 -2.81 -19.59
N ILE A 79 -16.84 -1.72 -18.80
CA ILE A 79 -18.09 -1.05 -18.44
C ILE A 79 -18.49 -0.08 -19.55
N GLU A 80 -19.77 -0.11 -19.94
CA GLU A 80 -20.30 0.76 -21.00
C GLU A 80 -20.54 2.20 -20.51
N ALA A 81 -20.68 3.15 -21.44
CA ALA A 81 -20.99 4.53 -21.08
C ALA A 81 -22.38 4.61 -20.42
N GLY A 82 -22.46 5.24 -19.24
CA GLY A 82 -23.68 5.32 -18.44
C GLY A 82 -23.96 4.10 -17.55
N ASP A 83 -23.11 3.07 -17.58
CA ASP A 83 -23.26 1.86 -16.75
C ASP A 83 -22.55 2.01 -15.40
N TYR A 84 -23.02 2.97 -14.60
CA TYR A 84 -22.58 3.20 -13.22
C TYR A 84 -23.78 3.31 -12.29
N PRO A 85 -23.61 3.10 -10.96
CA PRO A 85 -24.72 3.17 -10.03
C PRO A 85 -25.45 4.52 -10.11
N PRO A 86 -26.80 4.53 -10.02
CA PRO A 86 -27.55 5.77 -9.96
C PRO A 86 -27.13 6.57 -8.71
N ASP A 87 -27.20 7.89 -8.80
CA ASP A 87 -26.79 8.83 -7.75
C ASP A 87 -25.29 8.78 -7.38
N MET A 88 -24.46 8.06 -8.12
CA MET A 88 -23.00 8.07 -7.95
C MET A 88 -22.40 9.41 -8.39
N LEU A 89 -22.89 9.95 -9.51
CA LEU A 89 -22.48 11.25 -10.04
C LEU A 89 -23.56 12.29 -9.72
N THR A 90 -23.12 13.49 -9.43
CA THR A 90 -24.01 14.65 -9.43
C THR A 90 -24.47 14.95 -10.86
N LYS A 91 -25.62 15.63 -10.99
CA LYS A 91 -26.15 16.00 -12.32
C LYS A 91 -25.19 16.84 -13.15
N ASP A 92 -24.35 17.62 -12.48
CA ASP A 92 -23.34 18.45 -13.13
C ASP A 92 -22.18 17.58 -13.68
N GLU A 93 -21.72 16.59 -12.91
CA GLU A 93 -20.71 15.61 -13.35
C GLU A 93 -21.23 14.69 -14.46
N GLU A 94 -22.50 14.26 -14.39
CA GLU A 94 -23.15 13.50 -15.47
C GLU A 94 -23.21 14.33 -16.76
N HIS A 95 -23.55 15.61 -16.63
CA HIS A 95 -23.60 16.51 -17.77
C HIS A 95 -22.22 16.73 -18.38
N GLU A 96 -21.19 16.96 -17.57
CA GLU A 96 -19.80 17.05 -18.03
C GLU A 96 -19.39 15.79 -18.78
N LEU A 97 -19.55 14.61 -18.18
CA LEU A 97 -19.21 13.33 -18.80
C LEU A 97 -19.92 13.14 -20.16
N SER A 98 -21.19 13.57 -20.26
CA SER A 98 -21.97 13.45 -21.50
C SER A 98 -21.46 14.31 -22.67
N GLN A 99 -20.62 15.32 -22.40
CA GLN A 99 -20.03 16.18 -23.43
C GLN A 99 -18.79 15.56 -24.08
N HIS A 100 -18.23 14.49 -23.50
CA HIS A 100 -17.02 13.84 -24.00
C HIS A 100 -17.35 12.63 -24.87
N GLN A 101 -16.62 12.53 -25.99
CA GLN A 101 -16.72 11.42 -26.93
C GLN A 101 -15.33 10.80 -27.14
N ASP A 102 -15.31 9.49 -27.39
CA ASP A 102 -14.11 8.77 -27.81
C ASP A 102 -13.72 9.12 -29.26
N GLU A 103 -12.57 8.60 -29.69
CA GLU A 103 -12.04 8.75 -31.06
C GLU A 103 -13.01 8.29 -32.17
N ASN A 104 -14.01 7.47 -31.83
CA ASN A 104 -15.01 6.92 -32.74
C ASN A 104 -16.34 7.69 -32.69
N GLY A 105 -16.43 8.80 -31.94
CA GLY A 105 -17.63 9.60 -31.77
C GLY A 105 -18.69 8.95 -30.88
N ARG A 106 -18.33 7.94 -30.07
CA ARG A 106 -19.22 7.36 -29.05
C ARG A 106 -19.05 8.10 -27.74
N LEU A 107 -20.07 8.10 -26.89
CA LEU A 107 -19.97 8.59 -25.51
C LEU A 107 -18.79 7.93 -24.80
N MET A 108 -17.99 8.76 -24.13
CA MET A 108 -16.82 8.29 -23.40
C MET A 108 -17.26 7.42 -22.21
N ARG A 109 -16.57 6.31 -21.99
CA ARG A 109 -16.78 5.49 -20.79
C ARG A 109 -16.20 6.23 -19.60
N LEU A 110 -16.82 6.05 -18.42
CA LEU A 110 -16.31 6.66 -17.20
C LEU A 110 -14.84 6.28 -16.94
N PHE A 111 -14.46 5.02 -17.23
CA PHE A 111 -13.07 4.56 -17.14
C PHE A 111 -12.09 5.40 -17.99
N ASP A 112 -12.45 5.65 -19.25
CA ASP A 112 -11.60 6.41 -20.16
C ASP A 112 -11.56 7.88 -19.76
N PHE A 113 -12.71 8.46 -19.40
CA PHE A 113 -12.83 9.84 -18.94
C PHE A 113 -11.97 10.10 -17.69
N THR A 114 -12.09 9.26 -16.66
CA THR A 114 -11.26 9.41 -15.45
C THR A 114 -9.77 9.27 -15.74
N ARG A 115 -9.39 8.40 -16.69
CA ARG A 115 -7.98 8.21 -17.04
C ARG A 115 -7.39 9.40 -17.79
N GLU A 116 -8.18 10.10 -18.59
CA GLU A 116 -7.72 11.21 -19.42
C GLU A 116 -7.75 12.56 -18.68
N TYR A 117 -8.77 12.80 -17.86
CA TYR A 117 -9.03 14.13 -17.28
C TYR A 117 -8.72 14.24 -15.80
N TYR A 118 -8.63 13.12 -15.07
CA TYR A 118 -8.32 13.13 -13.64
C TYR A 118 -6.89 12.69 -13.43
N GLU A 119 -6.18 13.46 -12.61
CA GLU A 119 -4.88 13.03 -12.10
C GLU A 119 -5.08 11.81 -11.21
N GLU A 120 -4.24 10.81 -11.40
CA GLU A 120 -4.17 9.68 -10.49
C GLU A 120 -3.89 10.23 -9.09
N ILE A 121 -4.74 9.88 -8.12
CA ILE A 121 -4.45 10.14 -6.71
C ILE A 121 -3.30 9.23 -6.33
N LYS A 122 -2.08 9.69 -6.61
CA LYS A 122 -0.86 9.08 -6.10
C LYS A 122 -0.86 9.34 -4.61
N GLY A 123 -1.28 8.34 -3.84
CA GLY A 123 -0.97 8.33 -2.42
C GLY A 123 0.53 8.59 -2.26
N ASN A 124 0.95 9.24 -1.17
CA ASN A 124 2.37 9.45 -0.84
C ASN A 124 3.12 8.14 -0.52
N VAL A 125 2.62 7.02 -1.04
CA VAL A 125 3.04 5.66 -0.78
C VAL A 125 3.68 5.14 -2.05
N SER A 126 5.00 5.04 -2.02
CA SER A 126 5.69 4.01 -2.77
C SER A 126 5.25 2.67 -2.20
N VAL A 127 4.10 2.13 -2.63
CA VAL A 127 3.82 0.72 -2.36
C VAL A 127 4.84 0.00 -3.21
N PRO A 128 5.75 -0.84 -2.65
CA PRO A 128 6.63 -1.61 -3.49
C PRO A 128 5.72 -2.42 -4.42
N THR A 129 5.71 -2.08 -5.71
CA THR A 129 4.87 -2.74 -6.72
C THR A 129 5.18 -4.24 -6.80
N THR A 130 6.38 -4.61 -6.38
CA THR A 130 6.82 -5.97 -6.11
C THR A 130 6.00 -6.70 -5.03
N LEU A 131 5.54 -6.00 -3.98
CA LEU A 131 4.83 -6.60 -2.85
C LEU A 131 3.34 -6.82 -3.14
N LEU A 132 2.69 -5.87 -3.83
CA LEU A 132 1.27 -6.02 -4.22
C LEU A 132 1.08 -7.15 -5.24
N GLY A 133 2.00 -7.30 -6.20
CA GLY A 133 1.96 -8.42 -7.15
C GLY A 133 2.09 -9.77 -6.45
N GLN A 134 3.01 -9.90 -5.50
CA GLN A 134 3.24 -11.16 -4.76
C GLN A 134 2.06 -11.57 -3.87
N LEU A 135 1.33 -10.60 -3.31
CA LEU A 135 0.16 -10.87 -2.46
C LEU A 135 -1.07 -11.28 -3.27
N LEU A 136 -1.26 -10.72 -4.48
CA LEU A 136 -2.38 -11.06 -5.36
C LEU A 136 -2.17 -12.38 -6.11
N ASP A 137 -0.92 -12.74 -6.43
CA ASP A 137 -0.58 -14.01 -7.09
C ASP A 137 -0.58 -15.22 -6.14
N SER A 138 -0.81 -15.01 -4.84
CA SER A 138 -0.84 -16.08 -3.82
C SER A 138 -2.25 -16.62 -3.52
N GLY A 139 -3.26 -16.29 -4.35
CA GLY A 139 -4.65 -16.74 -4.23
C GLY A 139 -5.00 -17.92 -5.14
#